data_AF-A0A511XG27-F1
#
_entry.id   AF-A0A511XG27-F1
#
_cell.length_a   1.000
_cell.length_b   1.000
_cell.length_c   1.000
_cell.angle_alpha   90.00
_cell.angle_beta   90.00
_cell.angle_gamma   90.00
#
_symmetry.space_group_name_H-M   'P 1'
#
loop_
_entity.id
_entity.type
_entity.pdbx_description
1 polymer ?
#
loop_
_entity_poly.entity_id
_entity_poly.type
_entity_poly.pdbx_seq_one_letter_code
_entity_poly.pdbx_strand_id
1 'polypeptide(L)'
;MTQASDDLPLTAGFSCRASVPPVSAVSIGLAVGVGIIAGVAGLLQQAGVLPDALNRQAVWFHPVAMLLFVAVPAFLGGFGRLFLARELADSTQDNGGLASLPRMDAISLVLMLTSLAIFISGKGTENSVAAGLLVWSLGAVLQATAIITIILDSCARAGSVALRGYDKHPQVAAFSLLVWTQLFAATGLLFAAPVLAASATRALLGFSGMESIFSSFAMPVTLIVLVAAFGLAAQIFDSAVPPSARSRLIAAAVAGITADGGAVVWARGIFAHQPQSMIMLGVSCLAFVASLAFAGLWMRTLWCRTVSLHKRAGVPLLWVSAFFVLLAGGWCMEMKSGQGLHTAVLSGAVFVLFGAFYSWLETASDTRYSTGLARFQFALLFAGALLSAAGGVVAHSPIQIAGDAAMAVSLGVFLAVLVSALKQHEMGTRLQEPLFSGVEKTR
;
A
#
# COMPACT_ATOMS: atom_id res chain seq x y z
N MET A 1 21.68 44.18 16.05
CA MET A 1 21.47 43.74 17.45
C MET A 1 20.03 43.26 17.55
N THR A 2 19.67 41.99 17.64
CA THR A 2 20.39 40.72 17.75
C THR A 2 19.74 39.73 16.77
N GLN A 3 20.54 39.23 15.84
CA GLN A 3 20.18 38.27 14.82
C GLN A 3 20.24 36.89 15.48
N ALA A 4 19.09 36.28 15.76
CA ALA A 4 19.04 34.91 16.25
C ALA A 4 19.35 33.98 15.08
N SER A 5 20.45 33.23 15.19
CA SER A 5 20.89 32.25 14.22
C SER A 5 19.97 31.04 14.22
N ASP A 6 19.17 30.89 13.18
CA ASP A 6 18.41 29.67 12.84
C ASP A 6 19.34 28.58 12.27
N ASP A 7 20.41 28.25 12.98
CA ASP A 7 21.25 27.08 12.68
C ASP A 7 20.74 25.88 13.50
N LEU A 8 19.55 25.41 13.14
CA LEU A 8 19.10 24.07 13.53
C LEU A 8 19.91 23.05 12.71
N PRO A 9 20.59 22.08 13.35
CA PRO A 9 21.39 21.11 12.63
C PRO A 9 20.50 20.30 11.69
N LEU A 10 20.79 20.46 10.40
CA LEU A 10 20.27 19.68 9.28
C LEU A 10 20.40 18.19 9.58
N THR A 11 19.24 17.53 9.70
CA THR A 11 18.98 16.14 9.34
C THR A 11 20.19 15.22 9.42
N ALA A 12 20.52 14.78 10.63
CA ALA A 12 21.21 13.51 10.78
C ALA A 12 20.32 12.45 10.12
N GLY A 13 20.79 11.86 9.02
CA GLY A 13 20.20 10.67 8.46
C GLY A 13 20.32 9.56 9.50
N PHE A 14 19.28 9.39 10.31
CA PHE A 14 19.18 8.28 11.25
C PHE A 14 19.09 6.99 10.44
N SER A 15 20.25 6.36 10.23
CA SER A 15 20.33 4.96 9.85
C SER A 15 20.08 4.12 11.11
N CYS A 16 18.86 4.18 11.63
CA CYS A 16 18.41 3.16 12.56
C CYS A 16 18.05 1.94 11.72
N ARG A 17 18.85 0.88 11.79
CA ARG A 17 18.50 -0.46 11.27
C ARG A 17 17.36 -1.01 12.14
N ALA A 18 16.17 -0.42 12.05
CA ALA A 18 14.98 -0.99 12.66
C ALA A 18 14.71 -2.35 12.01
N SER A 19 14.65 -3.39 12.84
CA SER A 19 14.27 -4.73 12.42
C SER A 19 12.92 -4.70 11.71
N VAL A 20 12.77 -5.43 10.61
CA VAL A 20 11.49 -5.53 9.90
C VAL A 20 10.45 -6.11 10.86
N PRO A 21 9.33 -5.41 11.11
CA PRO A 21 8.27 -5.95 11.96
C PRO A 21 7.77 -7.29 11.38
N PRO A 22 7.59 -8.36 12.19
CA PRO A 22 7.11 -9.65 11.69
C PRO A 22 5.79 -9.54 10.93
N VAL A 23 4.87 -8.70 11.41
CA VAL A 23 3.59 -8.41 10.74
C VAL A 23 3.80 -7.87 9.33
N SER A 24 4.78 -6.99 9.12
CA SER A 24 5.08 -6.43 7.79
C SER A 24 5.58 -7.49 6.83
N ALA A 25 6.50 -8.35 7.28
CA ALA A 25 7.03 -9.42 6.44
C ALA A 25 5.93 -10.40 6.02
N VAL A 26 5.06 -10.80 6.96
CA VAL A 26 3.94 -11.71 6.67
C VAL A 26 2.91 -11.06 5.76
N SER A 27 2.55 -9.79 5.97
CA SER A 27 1.63 -9.06 5.08
C SER A 27 2.18 -8.90 3.65
N ILE A 28 3.47 -8.60 3.49
CA ILE A 28 4.12 -8.53 2.17
C ILE A 28 4.14 -9.92 1.52
N GLY A 29 4.52 -10.96 2.28
CA GLY A 29 4.51 -12.34 1.78
C GLY A 29 3.13 -12.80 1.32
N LEU A 30 2.08 -12.49 2.09
CA LEU A 30 0.68 -12.72 1.72
C LEU A 30 0.33 -12.01 0.41
N ALA A 31 0.60 -10.70 0.33
CA ALA A 31 0.27 -9.89 -0.84
C ALA A 31 1.00 -10.36 -2.11
N VAL A 32 2.29 -10.69 -2.00
CA VAL A 32 3.09 -11.21 -3.12
C VAL A 32 2.57 -12.59 -3.55
N GLY A 33 2.36 -13.50 -2.60
CA GLY A 33 1.86 -14.85 -2.89
C GLY A 33 0.50 -14.84 -3.57
N VAL A 34 -0.46 -14.09 -3.01
CA VAL A 34 -1.81 -13.96 -3.58
C VAL A 34 -1.77 -13.21 -4.91
N GLY A 35 -0.95 -12.16 -5.04
CA GLY A 35 -0.79 -11.40 -6.28
C GLY A 35 -0.24 -12.27 -7.43
N ILE A 36 0.72 -13.15 -7.14
CA ILE A 36 1.23 -14.12 -8.14
C ILE A 36 0.13 -15.09 -8.55
N ILE A 37 -0.58 -15.69 -7.58
CA ILE A 37 -1.66 -16.64 -7.88
C ILE A 37 -2.74 -15.99 -8.73
N ALA A 38 -3.22 -14.81 -8.33
CA ALA A 38 -4.26 -14.07 -9.02
C ALA A 38 -3.80 -13.56 -10.40
N GLY A 39 -2.53 -13.14 -10.53
CA GLY A 39 -1.95 -12.68 -11.79
C GLY A 39 -1.75 -13.82 -12.80
N VAL A 40 -1.22 -14.97 -12.36
CA VAL A 40 -1.06 -16.17 -13.21
C VAL A 40 -2.43 -16.69 -13.64
N ALA A 41 -3.41 -16.75 -12.72
CA ALA A 41 -4.77 -17.15 -13.06
C ALA A 41 -5.40 -16.20 -14.11
N GLY A 42 -5.23 -14.89 -13.96
CA GLY A 42 -5.69 -13.88 -14.93
C GLY A 42 -5.05 -14.05 -16.31
N LEU A 43 -3.73 -14.26 -16.38
CA LEU A 43 -3.02 -14.48 -17.64
C LEU A 43 -3.50 -15.75 -18.35
N LEU A 44 -3.60 -16.86 -17.63
CA LEU A 44 -4.05 -18.14 -18.19
C LEU A 44 -5.52 -18.08 -18.64
N GLN A 45 -6.35 -17.32 -17.93
CA GLN A 45 -7.72 -17.02 -18.33
C GLN A 45 -7.76 -16.23 -19.65
N GLN A 46 -6.97 -15.17 -19.78
CA GLN A 46 -6.93 -14.35 -21.00
C GLN A 46 -6.37 -15.12 -22.21
N ALA A 47 -5.43 -16.04 -21.97
CA ALA A 47 -4.91 -16.95 -22.98
C ALA A 47 -5.91 -18.05 -23.40
N GLY A 48 -7.06 -18.17 -22.73
CA GLY A 48 -8.07 -19.19 -23.03
C GLY A 48 -7.63 -20.62 -22.67
N VAL A 49 -6.65 -20.77 -21.77
CA VAL A 49 -6.06 -22.07 -21.41
C VAL A 49 -6.71 -22.66 -20.14
N LEU A 50 -7.45 -21.84 -19.37
CA LEU A 50 -8.10 -22.31 -18.15
C LEU A 50 -9.36 -23.14 -18.45
N PRO A 51 -9.54 -24.31 -17.81
CA PRO A 51 -10.80 -25.05 -17.84
C PRO A 51 -11.98 -24.19 -17.36
N ASP A 52 -13.18 -24.35 -17.93
CA ASP A 52 -14.37 -23.51 -17.67
C ASP A 52 -14.72 -23.32 -16.19
N ALA A 53 -14.53 -24.36 -15.38
CA ALA A 53 -14.77 -24.31 -13.93
C ALA A 53 -13.78 -23.39 -13.22
N LEU A 54 -12.49 -23.46 -13.59
CA LEU A 54 -11.44 -22.59 -13.05
C LEU A 54 -11.55 -21.18 -13.64
N ASN A 55 -11.96 -21.04 -14.90
CA ASN A 55 -12.11 -19.74 -15.55
C ASN A 55 -13.15 -18.90 -14.81
N ARG A 56 -14.34 -19.47 -14.55
CA ARG A 56 -15.36 -18.84 -13.71
C ARG A 56 -14.81 -18.47 -12.34
N GLN A 57 -13.97 -19.32 -11.75
CA GLN A 57 -13.35 -19.04 -10.46
C GLN A 57 -12.37 -17.85 -10.50
N ALA A 58 -11.54 -17.78 -11.54
CA ALA A 58 -10.56 -16.72 -11.73
C ALA A 58 -11.22 -15.35 -11.92
N VAL A 59 -12.31 -15.28 -12.70
CA VAL A 59 -13.08 -14.05 -12.95
C VAL A 59 -13.48 -13.35 -11.66
N TRP A 60 -14.02 -14.10 -10.70
CA TRP A 60 -14.48 -13.51 -9.43
C TRP A 60 -13.36 -13.38 -8.39
N PHE A 61 -12.42 -14.32 -8.35
CA PHE A 61 -11.37 -14.33 -7.34
C PHE A 61 -10.37 -13.20 -7.56
N HIS A 62 -10.01 -12.89 -8.81
CA HIS A 62 -9.00 -11.88 -9.11
C HIS A 62 -9.27 -10.50 -8.49
N PRO A 63 -10.44 -9.85 -8.69
CA PRO A 63 -10.70 -8.54 -8.08
C PRO A 63 -10.74 -8.57 -6.55
N VAL A 64 -11.29 -9.65 -5.96
CA VAL A 64 -11.31 -9.86 -4.50
C VAL A 64 -9.89 -10.00 -3.96
N ALA A 65 -9.08 -10.84 -4.59
CA ALA A 65 -7.68 -11.08 -4.27
C ALA A 65 -6.87 -9.78 -4.29
N MET A 66 -6.93 -9.05 -5.39
CA MET A 66 -6.14 -7.83 -5.57
C MET A 66 -6.50 -6.73 -4.56
N LEU A 67 -7.77 -6.58 -4.23
CA LEU A 67 -8.21 -5.54 -3.32
C LEU A 67 -8.03 -5.92 -1.84
N LEU A 68 -8.54 -7.09 -1.44
CA LEU A 68 -8.63 -7.49 -0.03
C LEU A 68 -7.36 -8.16 0.49
N PHE A 69 -6.64 -8.87 -0.37
CA PHE A 69 -5.51 -9.72 0.04
C PHE A 69 -4.16 -9.25 -0.50
N VAL A 70 -4.15 -8.37 -1.49
CA VAL A 70 -2.93 -7.71 -1.99
C VAL A 70 -2.86 -6.27 -1.50
N ALA A 71 -3.81 -5.41 -1.90
CA ALA A 71 -3.70 -3.97 -1.63
C ALA A 71 -3.73 -3.65 -0.13
N VAL A 72 -4.79 -4.02 0.59
CA VAL A 72 -4.91 -3.70 2.03
C VAL A 72 -3.73 -4.28 2.84
N PRO A 73 -3.37 -5.57 2.73
CA PRO A 73 -2.21 -6.11 3.43
C PRO A 73 -0.91 -5.43 3.04
N ALA A 74 -0.64 -5.16 1.75
CA ALA A 74 0.62 -4.55 1.34
C ALA A 74 0.76 -3.09 1.80
N PHE A 75 -0.30 -2.29 1.67
CA PHE A 75 -0.28 -0.85 1.95
C PHE A 75 -0.36 -0.50 3.43
N LEU A 76 -1.24 -1.18 4.18
CA LEU A 76 -1.44 -0.90 5.60
C LEU A 76 -0.58 -1.82 6.47
N GLY A 77 -0.49 -3.11 6.14
CA GLY A 77 0.20 -4.12 6.93
C GLY A 77 1.70 -4.23 6.61
N GLY A 78 2.02 -4.27 5.32
CA GLY A 78 3.36 -4.48 4.78
C GLY A 78 4.21 -3.23 4.88
N PHE A 79 4.30 -2.49 3.78
CA PHE A 79 5.10 -1.27 3.69
C PHE A 79 4.59 -0.18 4.63
N GLY A 80 3.27 -0.08 4.84
CA GLY A 80 2.67 0.82 5.82
C GLY A 80 3.27 0.64 7.21
N ARG A 81 3.12 -0.53 7.84
CA ARG A 81 3.71 -0.79 9.17
C ARG A 81 5.23 -0.70 9.16
N LEU A 82 5.90 -1.16 8.11
CA LEU A 82 7.35 -1.17 8.03
C LEU A 82 7.93 0.24 8.13
N PHE A 83 7.38 1.16 7.34
CA PHE A 83 7.83 2.54 7.33
C PHE A 83 7.28 3.34 8.51
N LEU A 84 6.05 3.05 8.95
CA LEU A 84 5.47 3.64 10.15
C LEU A 84 6.31 3.32 11.39
N ALA A 85 6.73 2.07 11.54
CA ALA A 85 7.60 1.66 12.64
C ALA A 85 8.94 2.41 12.60
N ARG A 86 9.51 2.65 11.41
CA ARG A 86 10.75 3.42 11.26
C ARG A 86 10.59 4.89 11.62
N GLU A 87 9.46 5.51 11.27
CA GLU A 87 9.22 6.93 11.56
C GLU A 87 8.82 7.19 13.01
N LEU A 88 8.17 6.24 13.65
CA LEU A 88 7.72 6.36 15.03
C LEU A 88 8.69 5.76 16.05
N ALA A 89 9.71 4.99 15.62
CA ALA A 89 10.65 4.35 16.53
C ALA A 89 11.62 5.34 17.19
N ASP A 90 11.78 5.20 18.50
CA ASP A 90 12.80 5.81 19.33
C ASP A 90 14.16 5.09 19.14
N SER A 91 15.15 5.80 18.60
CA SER A 91 16.50 5.26 18.38
C SER A 91 17.27 4.86 19.65
N THR A 92 16.76 5.21 20.84
CA THR A 92 17.43 4.99 22.13
C THR A 92 16.93 3.75 22.90
N GLN A 93 15.88 3.06 22.42
CA GLN A 93 15.37 1.84 23.05
C GLN A 93 15.63 0.60 22.17
N ASP A 94 15.98 -0.53 22.80
CA ASP A 94 16.26 -1.81 22.11
C ASP A 94 15.10 -2.32 21.24
N ASN A 95 13.85 -1.91 21.53
CA ASN A 95 12.65 -2.23 20.74
C ASN A 95 12.07 -1.01 19.99
N GLY A 96 12.81 0.09 19.89
CA GLY A 96 12.35 1.30 19.22
C GLY A 96 11.20 2.04 19.94
N GLY A 97 10.85 1.70 21.18
CA GLY A 97 9.80 2.41 21.95
C GLY A 97 8.38 2.40 21.39
N LEU A 98 8.10 1.66 20.30
CA LEU A 98 6.75 1.50 19.77
C LEU A 98 5.91 0.61 20.67
N ALA A 99 4.66 0.99 20.93
CA ALA A 99 3.65 0.00 21.28
C ALA A 99 3.62 -1.07 20.19
N SER A 100 3.95 -2.31 20.56
CA SER A 100 3.70 -3.45 19.69
C SER A 100 2.49 -4.18 20.25
N LEU A 101 1.53 -4.50 19.38
CA LEU A 101 0.38 -5.34 19.71
C LEU A 101 0.52 -6.67 18.98
N PRO A 102 1.59 -7.46 19.23
CA PRO A 102 1.96 -8.61 18.40
C PRO A 102 0.87 -9.67 18.35
N ARG A 103 0.11 -9.84 19.44
CA ARG A 103 -1.05 -10.75 19.48
C ARG A 103 -2.18 -10.28 18.57
N MET A 104 -2.49 -8.99 18.57
CA MET A 104 -3.56 -8.42 17.76
C MET A 104 -3.20 -8.48 16.27
N ASP A 105 -1.94 -8.18 15.94
CA ASP A 105 -1.39 -8.33 14.59
C ASP A 105 -1.44 -9.79 14.12
N ALA A 106 -1.02 -10.73 14.97
CA ALA A 106 -1.07 -12.15 14.66
C ALA A 106 -2.51 -12.64 14.43
N ILE A 107 -3.45 -12.27 15.30
CA ILE A 107 -4.87 -12.63 15.16
C ILE A 107 -5.44 -12.03 13.87
N SER A 108 -5.15 -10.76 13.59
CA SER A 108 -5.57 -10.10 12.35
C SER A 108 -5.11 -10.86 11.10
N LEU A 109 -3.81 -11.21 11.04
CA LEU A 109 -3.24 -11.98 9.93
C LEU A 109 -3.84 -13.39 9.82
N VAL A 110 -4.03 -14.08 10.94
CA VAL A 110 -4.66 -15.41 10.97
C VAL A 110 -6.08 -15.33 10.43
N LEU A 111 -6.86 -14.31 10.80
CA LEU A 111 -8.20 -14.10 10.27
C LEU A 111 -8.17 -13.82 8.77
N MET A 112 -7.27 -12.97 8.27
CA MET A 112 -7.13 -12.74 6.83
C MET A 112 -6.73 -14.01 6.06
N LEU A 113 -5.79 -14.80 6.58
CA LEU A 113 -5.41 -16.09 5.98
C LEU A 113 -6.56 -17.10 6.00
N THR A 114 -7.31 -17.15 7.10
CA THR A 114 -8.49 -18.02 7.22
C THR A 114 -9.56 -17.62 6.22
N SER A 115 -9.80 -16.32 6.06
CA SER A 115 -10.71 -15.80 5.04
C SER A 115 -10.29 -16.20 3.63
N LEU A 116 -9.00 -16.06 3.28
CA LEU A 116 -8.46 -16.50 2.00
C LEU A 116 -8.71 -18.00 1.77
N ALA A 117 -8.47 -18.83 2.80
CA ALA A 117 -8.73 -20.27 2.73
C ALA A 117 -10.22 -20.58 2.49
N ILE A 118 -11.14 -19.82 3.10
CA ILE A 118 -12.58 -19.94 2.87
C ILE A 118 -12.92 -19.59 1.42
N PHE A 119 -12.38 -18.50 0.86
CA PHE A 119 -12.61 -18.13 -0.54
C PHE A 119 -12.14 -19.22 -1.50
N ILE A 120 -10.94 -19.77 -1.30
CA ILE A 120 -10.37 -20.79 -2.17
C ILE A 120 -11.19 -22.10 -2.07
N SER A 121 -11.54 -22.52 -0.85
CA SER A 121 -12.22 -23.79 -0.60
C SER A 121 -13.71 -23.76 -0.94
N GLY A 122 -14.34 -22.58 -0.83
CA GLY A 122 -15.77 -22.37 -0.96
C GLY A 122 -16.33 -22.45 -2.38
N LYS A 123 -15.46 -22.61 -3.38
CA LYS A 123 -15.80 -22.69 -4.82
C LYS A 123 -16.69 -21.55 -5.32
N GLY A 124 -16.64 -20.38 -4.68
CA GLY A 124 -17.43 -19.21 -5.05
C GLY A 124 -18.92 -19.32 -4.72
N THR A 125 -19.33 -20.23 -3.82
CA THR A 125 -20.70 -20.23 -3.30
C THR A 125 -20.96 -18.94 -2.52
N GLU A 126 -22.15 -18.37 -2.65
CA GLU A 126 -22.54 -17.14 -1.94
C GLU A 126 -22.20 -17.24 -0.45
N ASN A 127 -22.65 -18.30 0.24
CA ASN A 127 -22.38 -18.47 1.67
C ASN A 127 -20.87 -18.48 2.02
N SER A 128 -20.04 -19.12 1.20
CA SER A 128 -18.59 -19.12 1.45
C SER A 128 -17.97 -17.73 1.25
N VAL A 129 -18.42 -16.98 0.26
CA VAL A 129 -17.95 -15.62 -0.02
C VAL A 129 -18.35 -14.69 1.12
N ALA A 130 -19.60 -14.75 1.61
CA ALA A 130 -19.98 -13.94 2.77
C ALA A 130 -19.25 -14.35 4.06
N ALA A 131 -19.09 -15.65 4.32
CA ALA A 131 -18.30 -16.11 5.47
C ALA A 131 -16.85 -15.61 5.38
N GLY A 132 -16.24 -15.70 4.19
CA GLY A 132 -14.91 -15.16 3.91
C GLY A 132 -14.84 -13.65 4.16
N LEU A 133 -15.78 -12.87 3.63
CA LEU A 133 -15.83 -11.41 3.84
C LEU A 133 -16.01 -11.04 5.32
N LEU A 134 -16.84 -11.77 6.07
CA LEU A 134 -17.05 -11.54 7.50
C LEU A 134 -15.75 -11.75 8.28
N VAL A 135 -15.08 -12.89 8.05
CA VAL A 135 -13.80 -13.21 8.68
C VAL A 135 -12.72 -12.18 8.28
N TRP A 136 -12.69 -11.78 7.00
CA TRP A 136 -11.76 -10.75 6.51
C TRP A 136 -12.01 -9.40 7.20
N SER A 137 -13.26 -8.95 7.30
CA SER A 137 -13.63 -7.71 7.97
C SER A 137 -13.17 -7.68 9.42
N LEU A 138 -13.29 -8.81 10.13
CA LEU A 138 -12.82 -8.92 11.51
C LEU A 138 -11.30 -8.76 11.60
N GLY A 139 -10.55 -9.40 10.70
CA GLY A 139 -9.11 -9.21 10.57
C GLY A 139 -8.73 -7.77 10.22
N ALA A 140 -9.45 -7.15 9.29
CA ALA A 140 -9.24 -5.77 8.84
C ALA A 140 -9.49 -4.75 9.96
N VAL A 141 -10.54 -4.95 10.78
CA VAL A 141 -10.82 -4.13 11.96
C VAL A 141 -9.66 -4.22 12.96
N LEU A 142 -9.20 -5.43 13.29
CA LEU A 142 -8.06 -5.59 14.21
C LEU A 142 -6.78 -4.95 13.66
N GLN A 143 -6.52 -5.05 12.35
CA GLN A 143 -5.38 -4.40 11.72
C GLN A 143 -5.49 -2.87 11.80
N ALA A 144 -6.65 -2.31 11.48
CA ALA A 144 -6.92 -0.88 11.55
C ALA A 144 -6.75 -0.37 12.98
N THR A 145 -7.33 -1.06 13.96
CA THR A 145 -7.17 -0.74 15.38
C THR A 145 -5.70 -0.79 15.79
N ALA A 146 -4.94 -1.79 15.35
CA ALA A 146 -3.51 -1.88 15.67
C ALA A 146 -2.74 -0.65 15.17
N ILE A 147 -2.96 -0.27 13.90
CA ILE A 147 -2.32 0.90 13.32
C ILE A 147 -2.67 2.17 14.09
N ILE A 148 -3.96 2.39 14.35
CA ILE A 148 -4.44 3.58 15.06
C ILE A 148 -3.85 3.62 16.47
N THR A 149 -3.90 2.52 17.22
CA THR A 149 -3.35 2.47 18.58
C THR A 149 -1.87 2.77 18.57
N ILE A 150 -1.10 2.25 17.61
CA ILE A 150 0.34 2.47 17.54
C ILE A 150 0.66 3.94 17.25
N ILE A 151 -0.07 4.55 16.32
CA ILE A 151 0.10 5.98 15.99
C ILE A 151 -0.28 6.85 17.19
N LEU A 152 -1.42 6.59 17.83
CA LEU A 152 -1.89 7.39 18.96
C LEU A 152 -1.05 7.19 20.23
N ASP A 153 -0.58 5.97 20.49
CA ASP A 153 0.25 5.66 21.67
C ASP A 153 1.70 6.16 21.52
N SER A 154 2.20 6.24 20.28
CA SER A 154 3.50 6.88 20.00
C SER A 154 3.51 8.40 20.26
N CYS A 155 2.35 9.00 20.56
CA CYS A 155 2.23 10.42 20.85
C CYS A 155 2.40 10.73 22.34
N ALA A 156 3.20 11.76 22.66
CA ALA A 156 3.02 12.52 23.91
C ALA A 156 2.16 13.80 23.70
N ARG A 157 1.69 14.13 22.48
CA ARG A 157 0.69 15.19 22.21
C ARG A 157 0.12 15.16 20.77
N ALA A 158 -1.06 15.75 20.57
CA ALA A 158 -1.81 15.77 19.31
C ALA A 158 -0.99 16.20 18.07
N GLY A 159 -0.86 15.31 17.09
CA GLY A 159 -0.21 15.58 15.80
C GLY A 159 1.32 15.66 15.84
N SER A 160 1.92 15.15 16.92
CA SER A 160 3.35 15.23 17.13
C SER A 160 3.94 13.97 17.76
N VAL A 161 5.09 13.54 17.25
CA VAL A 161 5.94 12.52 17.86
C VAL A 161 6.78 13.19 18.92
N ALA A 162 6.73 12.69 20.16
CA ALA A 162 7.77 13.03 21.12
C ALA A 162 8.96 12.13 20.82
N LEU A 163 10.06 12.70 20.33
CA LEU A 163 11.34 12.01 20.29
C LEU A 163 11.72 11.74 21.76
N ARG A 164 11.41 10.53 22.24
CA ARG A 164 11.90 10.03 23.53
C ARG A 164 13.40 9.70 23.36
N GLY A 165 14.18 9.89 24.43
CA GLY A 165 15.65 9.77 24.39
C GLY A 165 16.45 11.05 24.66
N TYR A 166 15.81 12.23 24.77
CA TYR A 166 16.45 13.45 25.26
C TYR A 166 15.90 13.85 26.63
N ASP A 167 16.59 13.44 27.69
CA ASP A 167 16.24 13.71 29.10
C ASP A 167 16.21 15.19 29.51
N LYS A 168 16.43 16.13 28.58
CA LYS A 168 16.43 17.57 28.88
C LYS A 168 15.45 18.41 28.08
N HIS A 169 15.00 17.97 26.90
CA HIS A 169 13.92 18.62 26.15
C HIS A 169 13.24 17.62 25.22
N PRO A 170 11.98 17.21 25.45
CA PRO A 170 11.26 16.39 24.48
C PRO A 170 11.09 17.21 23.19
N GLN A 171 11.84 16.87 22.15
CA GLN A 171 11.63 17.47 20.82
C GLN A 171 10.35 16.89 20.23
N VAL A 172 9.40 17.78 19.98
CA VAL A 172 8.08 17.47 19.46
C VAL A 172 8.13 17.66 17.94
N ALA A 173 8.15 16.56 17.18
CA ALA A 173 8.20 16.59 15.72
C ALA A 173 6.79 16.39 15.12
N ALA A 174 6.39 17.23 14.18
CA ALA A 174 5.10 17.08 13.50
C ALA A 174 5.06 15.78 12.68
N PHE A 175 3.92 15.07 12.70
CA PHE A 175 3.71 13.88 11.88
C PHE A 175 4.08 14.09 10.41
N SER A 176 4.68 13.07 9.80
CA SER A 176 4.92 13.01 8.36
C SER A 176 3.60 12.83 7.60
N LEU A 177 3.62 13.01 6.28
CA LEU A 177 2.46 12.65 5.45
C LEU A 177 2.15 11.16 5.47
N LEU A 178 3.17 10.31 5.61
CA LEU A 178 2.98 8.88 5.73
C LEU A 178 2.18 8.54 6.99
N VAL A 179 2.54 9.08 8.17
CA VAL A 179 1.80 8.82 9.41
C VAL A 179 0.34 9.27 9.29
N TRP A 180 0.11 10.48 8.77
CA TRP A 180 -1.27 11.00 8.59
C TRP A 180 -2.10 10.13 7.66
N THR A 181 -1.56 9.78 6.49
CA THR A 181 -2.28 8.97 5.51
C THR A 181 -2.53 7.55 5.99
N GLN A 182 -1.60 6.95 6.73
CA GLN A 182 -1.79 5.64 7.36
C GLN A 182 -2.86 5.69 8.46
N LEU A 183 -2.88 6.74 9.28
CA LEU A 183 -3.92 6.96 10.29
C LEU A 183 -5.31 7.07 9.65
N PHE A 184 -5.46 7.89 8.62
CA PHE A 184 -6.74 8.07 7.93
C PHE A 184 -7.13 6.86 7.10
N ALA A 185 -6.20 6.18 6.44
CA ALA A 185 -6.50 4.94 5.74
C ALA A 185 -6.97 3.83 6.71
N ALA A 186 -6.33 3.70 7.88
CA ALA A 186 -6.77 2.78 8.92
C ALA A 186 -8.14 3.19 9.50
N THR A 187 -8.39 4.48 9.72
CA THR A 187 -9.67 4.98 10.23
C THR A 187 -10.80 4.76 9.22
N GLY A 188 -10.59 5.07 7.94
CA GLY A 188 -11.52 4.75 6.87
C GLY A 188 -11.82 3.24 6.79
N LEU A 189 -10.81 2.38 6.95
CA LEU A 189 -11.00 0.93 7.00
C LEU A 189 -11.82 0.50 8.23
N LEU A 190 -11.60 1.14 9.37
CA LEU A 190 -12.36 0.90 10.60
C LEU A 190 -13.85 1.26 10.44
N PHE A 191 -14.18 2.25 9.60
CA PHE A 191 -15.58 2.55 9.25
C PHE A 191 -16.15 1.62 8.18
N ALA A 192 -15.37 1.27 7.16
CA ALA A 192 -15.86 0.49 6.03
C ALA A 192 -16.03 -1.01 6.33
N ALA A 193 -15.08 -1.62 7.05
CA ALA A 193 -15.05 -3.06 7.30
C ALA A 193 -16.25 -3.58 8.13
N PRO A 194 -16.74 -2.88 9.18
CA PRO A 194 -17.95 -3.29 9.91
C PRO A 194 -19.22 -3.27 9.05
N VAL A 195 -19.35 -2.31 8.14
CA VAL A 195 -20.50 -2.23 7.23
C VAL A 195 -20.48 -3.41 6.25
N LEU A 196 -19.30 -3.79 5.75
CA LEU A 196 -19.12 -5.01 4.97
C LEU A 196 -19.49 -6.26 5.78
N ALA A 197 -19.04 -6.35 7.03
CA ALA A 197 -19.37 -7.50 7.91
C ALA A 197 -20.88 -7.62 8.15
N ALA A 198 -21.57 -6.50 8.40
CA ALA A 198 -23.01 -6.47 8.57
C ALA A 198 -23.73 -6.91 7.27
N SER A 199 -23.24 -6.45 6.12
CA SER A 199 -23.79 -6.84 4.81
C SER A 199 -23.57 -8.32 4.51
N ALA A 200 -22.39 -8.85 4.81
CA ALA A 200 -22.07 -10.27 4.68
C ALA A 200 -22.94 -11.13 5.62
N THR A 201 -23.16 -10.67 6.85
CA THR A 201 -24.06 -11.33 7.81
C THR A 201 -25.48 -11.40 7.29
N ARG A 202 -26.00 -10.30 6.71
CA ARG A 202 -27.33 -10.29 6.09
C ARG A 202 -27.45 -11.26 4.92
N ALA A 203 -26.41 -11.38 4.10
CA ALA A 203 -26.37 -12.34 3.00
C ALA A 203 -26.38 -13.80 3.51
N LEU A 204 -25.61 -14.11 4.57
CA LEU A 204 -25.63 -15.44 5.20
C LEU A 204 -27.00 -15.81 5.77
N LEU A 205 -27.77 -14.82 6.22
CA LEU A 205 -29.12 -15.01 6.73
C LEU A 205 -30.19 -15.03 5.62
N GLY A 206 -29.80 -14.91 4.34
CA GLY A 206 -30.72 -14.94 3.20
C GLY A 206 -31.49 -13.64 2.94
N PHE A 207 -31.09 -12.52 3.55
CA PHE A 207 -31.81 -11.25 3.44
C PHE A 207 -31.35 -10.34 2.29
N SER A 208 -30.30 -10.69 1.55
CA SER A 208 -29.74 -9.85 0.48
C SER A 208 -28.83 -10.62 -0.48
N GLY A 209 -28.81 -10.23 -1.76
CA GLY A 209 -27.89 -10.77 -2.78
C GLY A 209 -26.47 -10.18 -2.66
N MET A 210 -25.46 -10.99 -3.00
CA MET A 210 -24.05 -10.74 -2.68
C MET A 210 -23.29 -9.87 -3.69
N GLU A 211 -23.60 -9.98 -4.98
CA GLU A 211 -22.90 -9.26 -6.05
C GLU A 211 -22.99 -7.73 -5.90
N SER A 212 -24.11 -7.23 -5.37
CA SER A 212 -24.32 -5.82 -5.07
C SER A 212 -23.41 -5.31 -3.95
N ILE A 213 -23.10 -6.14 -2.96
CA ILE A 213 -22.38 -5.74 -1.75
C ILE A 213 -20.89 -5.57 -2.04
N PHE A 214 -20.28 -6.55 -2.73
CA PHE A 214 -18.84 -6.50 -3.02
C PHE A 214 -18.50 -5.39 -4.04
N SER A 215 -19.29 -5.27 -5.12
CA SER A 215 -19.13 -4.20 -6.10
C SER A 215 -19.27 -2.81 -5.47
N SER A 216 -20.16 -2.67 -4.47
CA SER A 216 -20.30 -1.42 -3.71
C SER A 216 -19.12 -1.17 -2.77
N PHE A 217 -18.54 -2.21 -2.15
CA PHE A 217 -17.43 -2.09 -1.21
C PHE A 217 -16.08 -1.77 -1.87
N ALA A 218 -15.93 -2.09 -3.16
CA ALA A 218 -14.68 -1.84 -3.89
C ALA A 218 -14.24 -0.37 -3.80
N MET A 219 -15.20 0.55 -3.78
CA MET A 219 -14.98 1.98 -3.83
C MET A 219 -14.38 2.60 -2.54
N PRO A 220 -14.97 2.43 -1.34
CA PRO A 220 -14.35 2.93 -0.11
C PRO A 220 -12.95 2.35 0.10
N VAL A 221 -12.73 1.07 -0.23
CA VAL A 221 -11.38 0.48 -0.14
C VAL A 221 -10.43 1.08 -1.16
N THR A 222 -10.89 1.39 -2.37
CA THR A 222 -10.07 2.08 -3.36
C THR A 222 -9.61 3.45 -2.86
N LEU A 223 -10.47 4.21 -2.18
CA LEU A 223 -10.08 5.47 -1.54
C LEU A 223 -9.06 5.27 -0.41
N ILE A 224 -9.28 4.26 0.44
CA ILE A 224 -8.36 3.90 1.53
C ILE A 224 -6.98 3.55 0.96
N VAL A 225 -6.94 2.71 -0.07
CA VAL A 225 -5.71 2.31 -0.77
C VAL A 225 -5.06 3.50 -1.47
N LEU A 226 -5.84 4.37 -2.11
CA LEU A 226 -5.35 5.59 -2.75
C LEU A 226 -4.66 6.52 -1.74
N VAL A 227 -5.28 6.73 -0.58
CA VAL A 227 -4.71 7.55 0.50
C VAL A 227 -3.45 6.91 1.06
N ALA A 228 -3.44 5.59 1.31
CA ALA A 228 -2.24 4.89 1.75
C ALA A 228 -1.11 4.95 0.70
N ALA A 229 -1.45 4.88 -0.59
CA ALA A 229 -0.52 5.02 -1.69
C ALA A 229 0.07 6.44 -1.76
N PHE A 230 -0.73 7.48 -1.54
CA PHE A 230 -0.21 8.84 -1.40
C PHE A 230 0.78 8.97 -0.24
N GLY A 231 0.54 8.26 0.87
CA GLY A 231 1.47 8.20 2.01
C GLY A 231 2.83 7.62 1.66
N LEU A 232 2.83 6.43 1.07
CA LEU A 232 4.07 5.75 0.63
C LEU A 232 4.79 6.55 -0.46
N ALA A 233 4.04 7.14 -1.39
CA ALA A 233 4.58 8.05 -2.40
C ALA A 233 5.24 9.27 -1.73
N ALA A 234 4.55 9.93 -0.81
CA ALA A 234 5.04 11.10 -0.09
C ALA A 234 6.32 10.79 0.69
N GLN A 235 6.43 9.62 1.32
CA GLN A 235 7.68 9.22 2.00
C GLN A 235 8.91 9.28 1.08
N ILE A 236 8.75 8.83 -0.17
CA ILE A 236 9.83 8.83 -1.16
C ILE A 236 10.20 10.27 -1.58
N PHE A 237 9.23 11.19 -1.68
CA PHE A 237 9.48 12.59 -2.04
C PHE A 237 9.86 13.51 -0.87
N ASP A 238 9.35 13.26 0.33
CA ASP A 238 9.61 14.07 1.52
C ASP A 238 11.07 13.97 1.91
N SER A 239 11.69 12.78 1.69
CA SER A 239 13.14 12.59 1.81
C SER A 239 13.94 13.48 0.85
N ALA A 240 13.30 13.94 -0.23
CA ALA A 240 13.88 14.78 -1.24
C ALA A 240 13.65 16.28 -0.94
N VAL A 241 12.42 16.73 -0.80
CA VAL A 241 12.10 18.11 -0.41
C VAL A 241 10.94 18.07 0.57
N PRO A 242 11.20 18.32 1.87
CA PRO A 242 10.14 18.26 2.86
C PRO A 242 9.09 19.34 2.55
N PRO A 243 7.79 19.01 2.56
CA PRO A 243 6.75 19.99 2.35
C PRO A 243 6.68 20.95 3.54
N SER A 244 6.33 22.22 3.26
CA SER A 244 6.04 23.19 4.31
C SER A 244 4.94 22.68 5.25
N ALA A 245 4.98 23.07 6.52
CA ALA A 245 4.02 22.61 7.54
C ALA A 245 2.56 22.84 7.11
N ARG A 246 2.26 24.00 6.50
CA ARG A 246 0.92 24.31 5.97
C ARG A 246 0.49 23.34 4.87
N SER A 247 1.35 23.07 3.88
CA SER A 247 1.04 22.12 2.81
C SER A 247 0.84 20.71 3.34
N ARG A 248 1.60 20.33 4.38
CA ARG A 248 1.46 19.04 5.04
C ARG A 248 0.09 18.89 5.70
N LEU A 249 -0.34 19.89 6.46
CA LEU A 249 -1.66 19.89 7.11
C LEU A 249 -2.81 19.88 6.10
N ILE A 250 -2.69 20.63 4.99
CA ILE A 250 -3.70 20.61 3.93
C ILE A 250 -3.78 19.22 3.30
N ALA A 251 -2.64 18.62 2.95
CA ALA A 251 -2.62 17.27 2.36
C ALA A 251 -3.15 16.21 3.34
N ALA A 252 -2.84 16.33 4.63
CA ALA A 252 -3.40 15.48 5.69
C ALA A 252 -4.93 15.65 5.79
N ALA A 253 -5.44 16.89 5.77
CA ALA A 253 -6.88 17.15 5.79
C ALA A 253 -7.58 16.56 4.57
N VAL A 254 -7.00 16.72 3.38
CA VAL A 254 -7.53 16.12 2.14
C VAL A 254 -7.52 14.59 2.23
N ALA A 255 -6.46 13.99 2.77
CA ALA A 255 -6.37 12.54 2.99
C ALA A 255 -7.48 12.04 3.94
N GLY A 256 -7.72 12.72 5.07
CA GLY A 256 -8.78 12.38 6.02
C GLY A 256 -10.19 12.53 5.42
N ILE A 257 -10.46 13.65 4.74
CA ILE A 257 -11.73 13.87 4.04
C ILE A 257 -11.97 12.78 2.98
N THR A 258 -10.92 12.31 2.32
CA THR A 258 -11.01 11.30 1.29
C THR A 258 -11.24 9.90 1.87
N ALA A 259 -10.36 9.40 2.74
CA ALA A 259 -10.49 8.05 3.28
C ALA A 259 -11.70 7.93 4.24
N ASP A 260 -11.76 8.78 5.26
CA ASP A 260 -12.81 8.70 6.29
C ASP A 260 -14.13 9.21 5.75
N GLY A 261 -14.12 10.40 5.13
CA GLY A 261 -15.32 10.98 4.53
C GLY A 261 -15.89 10.10 3.43
N GLY A 262 -15.03 9.49 2.60
CA GLY A 262 -15.43 8.52 1.58
C GLY A 262 -16.09 7.27 2.17
N ALA A 263 -15.49 6.68 3.20
CA ALA A 263 -16.06 5.51 3.90
C ALA A 263 -17.41 5.85 4.55
N VAL A 264 -17.54 7.02 5.19
CA VAL A 264 -18.77 7.48 5.84
C VAL A 264 -19.87 7.79 4.82
N VAL A 265 -19.55 8.52 3.74
CA VAL A 265 -20.51 8.84 2.66
C VAL A 265 -21.02 7.56 2.01
N TRP A 266 -20.11 6.62 1.73
CA TRP A 266 -20.47 5.31 1.21
C TRP A 266 -21.39 4.54 2.17
N ALA A 267 -21.00 4.40 3.44
CA ALA A 267 -21.78 3.67 4.44
C ALA A 267 -23.19 4.27 4.60
N ARG A 268 -23.28 5.61 4.69
CA ARG A 268 -24.56 6.33 4.74
C ARG A 268 -25.39 6.06 3.50
N GLY A 269 -24.77 6.09 2.31
CA GLY A 269 -25.45 5.78 1.04
C GLY A 269 -26.07 4.39 1.02
N ILE A 270 -25.33 3.39 1.51
CA ILE A 270 -25.81 2.00 1.63
C ILE A 270 -26.99 1.91 2.60
N PHE A 271 -26.88 2.49 3.80
CA PHE A 271 -27.95 2.46 4.80
C PHE A 271 -29.19 3.27 4.40
N ALA A 272 -29.01 4.35 3.66
CA ALA A 272 -30.10 5.18 3.15
C ALA A 272 -30.66 4.70 1.80
N HIS A 273 -30.26 3.51 1.34
CA HIS A 273 -30.67 2.91 0.06
C HIS A 273 -30.56 3.88 -1.13
N GLN A 274 -29.51 4.71 -1.14
CA GLN A 274 -29.27 5.68 -2.21
C GLN A 274 -28.89 4.95 -3.50
N PRO A 275 -29.23 5.50 -4.68
CA PRO A 275 -28.81 4.92 -5.95
C PRO A 275 -27.27 4.88 -6.01
N GLN A 276 -26.73 3.75 -6.49
CA GLN A 276 -25.29 3.53 -6.54
C GLN A 276 -24.57 4.66 -7.29
N SER A 277 -25.15 5.19 -8.38
CA SER A 277 -24.60 6.33 -9.12
C SER A 277 -24.34 7.58 -8.28
N MET A 278 -25.19 7.89 -7.31
CA MET A 278 -25.01 9.04 -6.42
C MET A 278 -23.86 8.79 -5.42
N ILE A 279 -23.76 7.56 -4.91
CA ILE A 279 -22.66 7.15 -4.03
C ILE A 279 -21.33 7.22 -4.81
N MET A 280 -21.31 6.69 -6.03
CA MET A 280 -20.13 6.72 -6.91
C MET A 280 -19.69 8.15 -7.21
N LEU A 281 -20.64 9.05 -7.52
CA LEU A 281 -20.32 10.46 -7.79
C LEU A 281 -19.62 11.12 -6.60
N GLY A 282 -20.15 10.96 -5.40
CA GLY A 282 -19.56 11.54 -4.18
C GLY A 282 -18.15 11.01 -3.93
N VAL A 283 -17.96 9.69 -4.03
CA VAL A 283 -16.66 9.03 -3.84
C VAL A 283 -15.65 9.44 -4.92
N SER A 284 -16.07 9.51 -6.18
CA SER A 284 -15.21 9.95 -7.29
C SER A 284 -14.79 11.41 -7.13
N CYS A 285 -15.68 12.30 -6.68
CA CYS A 285 -15.31 13.69 -6.38
C CYS A 285 -14.21 13.76 -5.30
N LEU A 286 -14.32 12.95 -4.24
CA LEU A 286 -13.29 12.87 -3.20
C LEU A 286 -11.96 12.35 -3.76
N ALA A 287 -11.99 11.27 -4.54
CA ALA A 287 -10.81 10.74 -5.22
C ALA A 287 -10.15 11.80 -6.12
N PHE A 288 -10.94 12.60 -6.84
CA PHE A 288 -10.46 13.61 -7.77
C PHE A 288 -9.72 14.72 -7.02
N VAL A 289 -10.35 15.26 -5.98
CA VAL A 289 -9.76 16.31 -5.15
C VAL A 289 -8.46 15.82 -4.50
N ALA A 290 -8.43 14.58 -3.99
CA ALA A 290 -7.23 13.98 -3.44
C ALA A 290 -6.12 13.83 -4.48
N SER A 291 -6.46 13.28 -5.65
CA SER A 291 -5.53 13.09 -6.77
C SER A 291 -4.91 14.42 -7.19
N LEU A 292 -5.73 15.47 -7.34
CA LEU A 292 -5.26 16.78 -7.75
C LEU A 292 -4.37 17.43 -6.68
N ALA A 293 -4.76 17.33 -5.39
CA ALA A 293 -3.98 17.89 -4.29
C ALA A 293 -2.60 17.23 -4.17
N PHE A 294 -2.53 15.89 -4.19
CA PHE A 294 -1.27 15.17 -4.08
C PHE A 294 -0.43 15.25 -5.36
N ALA A 295 -1.03 15.24 -6.55
CA ALA A 295 -0.31 15.50 -7.80
C ALA A 295 0.24 16.93 -7.85
N GLY A 296 -0.51 17.92 -7.36
CA GLY A 296 -0.04 19.30 -7.24
C GLY A 296 1.12 19.44 -6.26
N LEU A 297 1.04 18.76 -5.11
CA LEU A 297 2.15 18.69 -4.15
C LEU A 297 3.39 18.05 -4.80
N TRP A 298 3.20 16.95 -5.52
CA TRP A 298 4.25 16.25 -6.26
C TRP A 298 4.90 17.14 -7.33
N MET A 299 4.11 17.75 -8.21
CA MET A 299 4.60 18.67 -9.24
C MET A 299 5.38 19.83 -8.63
N ARG A 300 4.90 20.39 -7.52
CA ARG A 300 5.63 21.44 -6.78
C ARG A 300 6.98 20.93 -6.30
N THR A 301 7.04 19.74 -5.69
CA THR A 301 8.31 19.18 -5.20
C THR A 301 9.30 18.89 -6.33
N LEU A 302 8.82 18.39 -7.48
CA LEU A 302 9.64 18.16 -8.67
C LEU A 302 10.13 19.47 -9.29
N TRP A 303 9.26 20.48 -9.38
CA TRP A 303 9.60 21.79 -9.93
C TRP A 303 10.69 22.48 -9.12
N CYS A 304 10.63 22.42 -7.78
CA CYS A 304 11.70 22.93 -6.92
C CYS A 304 13.03 22.15 -7.11
N ARG A 305 12.99 20.93 -7.66
CA ARG A 305 14.14 20.05 -7.83
C ARG A 305 14.75 19.98 -9.23
N THR A 306 14.12 20.51 -10.27
CA THR A 306 14.69 20.55 -11.63
C THR A 306 16.07 21.23 -11.69
N VAL A 307 16.46 21.97 -10.64
CA VAL A 307 17.78 22.57 -10.45
C VAL A 307 18.87 21.57 -9.98
N SER A 308 18.54 20.34 -9.53
CA SER A 308 19.52 19.36 -8.97
C SER A 308 19.41 17.91 -9.47
N LEU A 309 18.45 17.59 -10.34
CA LEU A 309 18.06 16.20 -10.67
C LEU A 309 19.07 15.41 -11.53
N HIS A 310 20.13 16.03 -12.06
CA HIS A 310 21.08 15.35 -12.94
C HIS A 310 21.87 14.20 -12.26
N LYS A 311 21.87 14.10 -10.93
CA LYS A 311 22.65 13.08 -10.18
C LYS A 311 21.82 12.10 -9.33
N ARG A 312 20.49 12.22 -9.26
CA ARG A 312 19.65 11.50 -8.26
C ARG A 312 18.28 10.98 -8.73
N ALA A 313 18.06 10.76 -10.02
CA ALA A 313 16.85 10.04 -10.48
C ALA A 313 16.92 8.55 -10.05
N GLY A 314 16.59 8.29 -8.78
CA GLY A 314 16.54 6.97 -8.17
C GLY A 314 15.40 6.13 -8.73
N VAL A 315 15.55 4.81 -8.70
CA VAL A 315 14.51 3.87 -9.16
C VAL A 315 13.19 4.06 -8.41
N PRO A 316 13.14 4.24 -7.08
CA PRO A 316 11.87 4.48 -6.37
C PRO A 316 11.09 5.67 -6.92
N LEU A 317 11.80 6.76 -7.26
CA LEU A 317 11.19 7.97 -7.80
C LEU A 317 10.53 7.74 -9.17
N LEU A 318 11.15 6.90 -10.01
CA LEU A 318 10.60 6.51 -11.32
C LEU A 318 9.28 5.75 -11.16
N TRP A 319 9.24 4.79 -10.24
CA TRP A 319 8.04 4.01 -9.93
C TRP A 319 6.89 4.90 -9.44
N VAL A 320 7.15 5.79 -8.48
CA VAL A 320 6.09 6.66 -7.96
C VAL A 320 5.66 7.72 -8.99
N SER A 321 6.55 8.16 -9.87
CA SER A 321 6.17 9.06 -10.96
C SER A 321 5.18 8.39 -11.93
N ALA A 322 5.37 7.10 -12.24
CA ALA A 322 4.40 6.36 -13.06
C ALA A 322 3.02 6.24 -12.41
N PHE A 323 2.94 6.14 -11.08
CA PHE A 323 1.67 6.18 -10.38
C PHE A 323 0.87 7.45 -10.70
N PHE A 324 1.49 8.64 -10.63
CA PHE A 324 0.79 9.88 -10.97
C PHE A 324 0.42 9.98 -12.44
N VAL A 325 1.26 9.46 -13.34
CA VAL A 325 0.97 9.40 -14.79
C VAL A 325 -0.26 8.51 -15.06
N LEU A 326 -0.29 7.31 -14.48
CA LEU A 326 -1.42 6.38 -14.63
C LEU A 326 -2.68 6.92 -13.97
N LEU A 327 -2.56 7.58 -12.82
CA LEU A 327 -3.69 8.24 -12.16
C LEU A 327 -4.28 9.36 -13.04
N ALA A 328 -3.44 10.19 -13.65
CA ALA A 328 -3.88 11.21 -14.60
C ALA A 328 -4.55 10.60 -15.85
N GLY A 329 -3.98 9.52 -16.40
CA GLY A 329 -4.58 8.76 -17.50
C GLY A 329 -5.93 8.16 -17.13
N GLY A 330 -6.05 7.61 -15.93
CA GLY A 330 -7.29 7.08 -15.36
C GLY A 330 -8.41 8.12 -15.29
N TRP A 331 -8.09 9.34 -14.83
CA TRP A 331 -9.04 10.45 -14.83
C TRP A 331 -9.48 10.85 -16.25
N CYS A 332 -8.56 10.86 -17.21
CA CYS A 332 -8.91 11.14 -18.60
C CYS A 332 -9.89 10.09 -19.16
N MET A 333 -9.70 8.81 -18.82
CA MET A 333 -10.61 7.74 -19.21
C MET A 333 -11.96 7.84 -18.48
N GLU A 334 -11.94 8.04 -17.17
CA GLU A 334 -13.16 8.24 -16.36
C GLU A 334 -14.04 9.37 -16.93
N MET A 335 -13.43 10.50 -17.35
CA MET A 335 -14.17 11.61 -17.97
C MET A 335 -14.74 11.27 -19.36
N LYS A 336 -14.14 10.33 -20.11
CA LYS A 336 -14.57 9.96 -21.46
C LYS A 336 -15.62 8.85 -21.47
N SER A 337 -15.44 7.82 -20.66
CA SER A 337 -16.25 6.59 -20.68
C SER A 337 -17.04 6.36 -19.40
N GLY A 338 -16.84 7.17 -18.35
CA GLY A 338 -17.38 6.90 -17.01
C GLY A 338 -16.79 5.65 -16.35
N GLN A 339 -15.71 5.11 -16.92
CA GLN A 339 -15.07 3.88 -16.48
C GLN A 339 -13.56 3.98 -16.67
N GLY A 340 -12.81 3.99 -15.58
CA GLY A 340 -11.35 3.85 -15.64
C GLY A 340 -10.63 4.25 -14.38
N LEU A 341 -11.26 5.02 -13.50
CA LEU A 341 -10.63 5.50 -12.28
C LEU A 341 -10.24 4.36 -11.34
N HIS A 342 -11.17 3.46 -11.05
CA HIS A 342 -10.94 2.35 -10.13
C HIS A 342 -9.75 1.47 -10.56
N THR A 343 -9.72 1.09 -11.84
CA THR A 343 -8.64 0.30 -12.43
C THR A 343 -7.32 1.06 -12.46
N ALA A 344 -7.33 2.37 -12.75
CA ALA A 344 -6.13 3.19 -12.77
C ALA A 344 -5.54 3.43 -11.38
N VAL A 345 -6.38 3.64 -10.36
CA VAL A 345 -5.94 3.77 -8.97
C VAL A 345 -5.26 2.49 -8.51
N LEU A 346 -5.90 1.33 -8.68
CA LEU A 346 -5.32 0.05 -8.24
C LEU A 346 -4.05 -0.30 -9.02
N SER A 347 -4.05 -0.10 -10.35
CA SER A 347 -2.88 -0.34 -11.18
C SER A 347 -1.73 0.58 -10.80
N GLY A 348 -2.02 1.87 -10.63
CA GLY A 348 -1.04 2.86 -10.19
C GLY A 348 -0.52 2.57 -8.77
N ALA A 349 -1.37 2.11 -7.86
CA ALA A 349 -0.98 1.75 -6.49
C ALA A 349 0.09 0.65 -6.50
N VAL A 350 0.02 -0.33 -7.42
CA VAL A 350 1.08 -1.33 -7.59
C VAL A 350 2.44 -0.69 -7.89
N PHE A 351 2.49 0.38 -8.69
CA PHE A 351 3.75 1.11 -8.91
C PHE A 351 4.28 1.74 -7.62
N VAL A 352 3.41 2.27 -6.77
CA VAL A 352 3.83 2.79 -5.45
C VAL A 352 4.37 1.66 -4.57
N LEU A 353 3.77 0.47 -4.58
CA LEU A 353 4.28 -0.69 -3.81
C LEU A 353 5.68 -1.10 -4.27
N PHE A 354 5.93 -1.15 -5.59
CA PHE A 354 7.28 -1.40 -6.08
C PHE A 354 8.25 -0.26 -5.75
N GLY A 355 7.81 1.00 -5.84
CA GLY A 355 8.60 2.14 -5.39
C GLY A 355 9.00 2.03 -3.91
N ALA A 356 8.05 1.67 -3.06
CA ALA A 356 8.23 1.38 -1.63
C ALA A 356 9.21 0.21 -1.41
N PHE A 357 9.06 -0.89 -2.16
CA PHE A 357 9.98 -2.03 -2.12
C PHE A 357 11.42 -1.63 -2.44
N TYR A 358 11.63 -0.91 -3.54
CA TYR A 358 12.95 -0.47 -3.94
C TYR A 358 13.53 0.55 -2.96
N SER A 359 12.72 1.46 -2.43
CA SER A 359 13.15 2.40 -1.38
C SER A 359 13.52 1.68 -0.08
N TRP A 360 12.78 0.64 0.29
CA TRP A 360 13.12 -0.21 1.42
C TRP A 360 14.45 -0.93 1.19
N LEU A 361 14.70 -1.51 0.01
CA LEU A 361 15.99 -2.12 -0.30
C LEU A 361 17.15 -1.13 -0.23
N GLU A 362 16.99 0.09 -0.76
CA GLU A 362 18.02 1.14 -0.68
C GLU A 362 18.39 1.51 0.77
N THR A 363 17.46 1.36 1.70
CA THR A 363 17.66 1.71 3.12
C THR A 363 18.03 0.52 4.00
N ALA A 364 17.61 -0.70 3.65
CA ALA A 364 17.79 -1.89 4.48
C ALA A 364 19.08 -2.66 4.19
N SER A 365 19.54 -2.68 2.94
CA SER A 365 20.68 -3.48 2.53
C SER A 365 21.86 -2.62 2.08
N ASP A 366 23.04 -2.80 2.70
CA ASP A 366 24.31 -2.24 2.20
C ASP A 366 24.62 -2.78 0.78
N THR A 367 23.97 -3.89 0.39
CA THR A 367 24.03 -4.50 -0.94
C THR A 367 23.04 -3.83 -1.88
N ARG A 368 23.55 -3.35 -3.02
CA ARG A 368 22.76 -2.68 -4.07
C ARG A 368 22.06 -3.73 -4.94
N TYR A 369 20.75 -3.60 -5.12
CA TYR A 369 20.05 -4.31 -6.20
C TYR A 369 20.52 -3.80 -7.57
N SER A 370 20.37 -4.62 -8.62
CA SER A 370 20.70 -4.19 -9.98
C SER A 370 19.72 -3.12 -10.48
N THR A 371 20.17 -1.87 -10.53
CA THR A 371 19.40 -0.72 -11.02
C THR A 371 18.91 -0.93 -12.45
N GLY A 372 19.72 -1.57 -13.30
CA GLY A 372 19.34 -1.89 -14.68
C GLY A 372 18.14 -2.84 -14.73
N LEU A 373 18.17 -3.90 -13.91
CA LEU A 373 17.10 -4.90 -13.86
C LEU A 373 15.81 -4.33 -13.27
N ALA A 374 15.92 -3.44 -12.26
CA ALA A 374 14.77 -2.73 -11.71
C ALA A 374 14.12 -1.75 -12.70
N ARG A 375 14.93 -1.04 -13.51
CA ARG A 375 14.42 -0.17 -14.61
C ARG A 375 13.79 -0.99 -15.72
N PHE A 376 14.36 -2.16 -16.03
CA PHE A 376 13.77 -3.09 -17.00
C PHE A 376 12.42 -3.64 -16.51
N GLN A 377 12.33 -4.06 -15.24
CA GLN A 377 11.07 -4.44 -14.60
C GLN A 377 10.03 -3.32 -14.74
N PHE A 378 10.42 -2.08 -14.40
CA PHE A 378 9.57 -0.91 -14.52
C PHE A 378 9.06 -0.72 -15.95
N ALA A 379 9.96 -0.75 -16.94
CA ALA A 379 9.61 -0.53 -18.34
C ALA A 379 8.60 -1.59 -18.82
N LEU A 380 8.82 -2.86 -18.47
CA LEU A 380 7.90 -3.95 -18.78
C LEU A 380 6.52 -3.75 -18.14
N LEU A 381 6.46 -3.41 -16.85
CA LEU A 381 5.18 -3.23 -16.17
C LEU A 381 4.44 -2.00 -16.71
N PHE A 382 5.15 -0.90 -16.92
CA PHE A 382 4.57 0.35 -17.40
C PHE A 382 4.05 0.22 -18.83
N ALA A 383 4.88 -0.31 -19.75
CA ALA A 383 4.43 -0.57 -21.12
C ALA A 383 3.31 -1.61 -21.15
N GLY A 384 3.43 -2.67 -20.34
CA GLY A 384 2.41 -3.71 -20.24
C GLY A 384 1.05 -3.17 -19.78
N ALA A 385 1.04 -2.34 -18.72
CA ALA A 385 -0.18 -1.69 -18.23
C ALA A 385 -0.81 -0.75 -19.28
N LEU A 386 0.01 0.02 -20.01
CA LEU A 386 -0.48 0.88 -21.09
C LEU A 386 -1.07 0.07 -22.25
N LEU A 387 -0.40 -1.01 -22.68
CA LEU A 387 -0.88 -1.88 -23.76
C LEU A 387 -2.15 -2.63 -23.36
N SER A 388 -2.22 -3.15 -22.13
CA SER A 388 -3.41 -3.81 -21.58
C SER A 388 -4.60 -2.85 -21.53
N ALA A 389 -4.38 -1.62 -21.06
CA ALA A 389 -5.41 -0.58 -21.05
C ALA A 389 -5.84 -0.14 -22.47
N ALA A 390 -4.90 0.01 -23.41
CA ALA A 390 -5.20 0.38 -24.80
C ALA A 390 -5.96 -0.72 -25.56
N GLY A 391 -5.67 -1.99 -25.25
CA GLY A 391 -6.33 -3.15 -25.84
C GLY A 391 -7.77 -3.34 -25.37
N GLY A 392 -8.18 -2.69 -24.28
CA GLY A 392 -9.51 -2.83 -23.66
C GLY A 392 -10.72 -2.37 -24.49
N VAL A 393 -10.51 -1.75 -25.66
CA VAL A 393 -11.59 -1.43 -26.61
C VAL A 393 -12.11 -2.69 -27.33
N VAL A 394 -11.28 -3.74 -27.43
CA VAL A 394 -11.64 -5.03 -28.02
C VAL A 394 -11.12 -6.14 -27.11
N ALA A 395 -12.04 -6.80 -26.40
CA ALA A 395 -11.69 -7.92 -25.52
C ALA A 395 -10.90 -8.99 -26.30
N HIS A 396 -9.80 -9.47 -25.71
CA HIS A 396 -8.88 -10.46 -26.30
C HIS A 396 -8.10 -9.95 -27.53
N SER A 397 -7.90 -8.64 -27.67
CA SER A 397 -6.99 -8.15 -28.70
C SER A 397 -5.55 -8.65 -28.47
N PRO A 398 -4.77 -8.93 -29.52
CA PRO A 398 -3.36 -9.29 -29.39
C PRO A 398 -2.54 -8.26 -28.60
N ILE A 399 -2.94 -6.99 -28.63
CA ILE A 399 -2.33 -5.89 -27.88
C ILE A 399 -2.54 -6.07 -26.38
N GLN A 400 -3.75 -6.42 -25.97
CA GLN A 400 -4.07 -6.69 -24.56
C GLN A 400 -3.24 -7.88 -24.04
N ILE A 401 -3.24 -8.99 -24.77
CA ILE A 401 -2.48 -10.21 -24.41
C ILE A 401 -0.98 -9.91 -24.30
N ALA A 402 -0.42 -9.14 -25.24
CA ALA A 402 0.98 -8.73 -25.18
C ALA A 402 1.27 -7.85 -23.96
N GLY A 403 0.35 -6.95 -23.60
CA GLY A 403 0.44 -6.12 -22.41
C GLY A 403 0.47 -6.96 -21.12
N ASP A 404 -0.47 -7.90 -21.00
CA ASP A 404 -0.59 -8.78 -19.83
C ASP A 404 0.61 -9.74 -19.71
N ALA A 405 1.11 -10.25 -20.84
CA ALA A 405 2.35 -11.02 -20.89
C ALA A 405 3.56 -10.19 -20.43
N ALA A 406 3.69 -8.93 -20.86
CA ALA A 406 4.76 -8.04 -20.41
C ALA A 406 4.69 -7.77 -18.89
N MET A 407 3.48 -7.60 -18.35
CA MET A 407 3.28 -7.48 -16.90
C MET A 407 3.67 -8.76 -16.15
N ALA A 408 3.34 -9.94 -16.68
CA ALA A 408 3.73 -11.22 -16.10
C ALA A 408 5.25 -11.43 -16.11
N VAL A 409 5.92 -11.09 -17.23
CA VAL A 409 7.39 -11.13 -17.31
C VAL A 409 8.01 -10.16 -16.31
N SER A 410 7.43 -8.96 -16.15
CA SER A 410 7.86 -8.01 -15.11
C SER A 410 7.81 -8.61 -13.70
N LEU A 411 6.76 -9.37 -13.37
CA LEU A 411 6.68 -10.08 -12.10
C LEU A 411 7.75 -11.16 -11.94
N GLY A 412 8.11 -11.87 -13.02
CA GLY A 412 9.25 -12.79 -13.03
C GLY A 412 10.58 -12.08 -12.76
N VAL A 413 10.79 -10.92 -13.37
CA VAL A 413 11.97 -10.06 -13.14
C VAL A 413 12.02 -9.59 -11.68
N PHE A 414 10.88 -9.19 -11.11
CA PHE A 414 10.76 -8.85 -9.70
C PHE A 414 11.20 -9.98 -8.77
N LEU A 415 10.72 -11.21 -9.01
CA LEU A 415 11.12 -12.37 -8.21
C LEU A 415 12.62 -12.64 -8.29
N ALA A 416 13.22 -12.45 -9.47
CA ALA A 416 14.66 -12.55 -9.63
C ALA A 416 15.42 -11.48 -8.80
N VAL A 417 14.93 -10.23 -8.76
CA VAL A 417 15.48 -9.19 -7.88
C VAL A 417 15.37 -9.61 -6.42
N LEU A 418 14.18 -10.03 -5.99
CA LEU A 418 13.89 -10.39 -4.61
C LEU A 418 14.78 -11.53 -4.14
N VAL A 419 14.89 -12.61 -4.91
CA VAL A 419 15.76 -13.76 -4.60
C VAL A 419 17.22 -13.34 -4.56
N SER A 420 17.66 -12.48 -5.49
CA SER A 420 19.04 -11.99 -5.51
C SER A 420 19.36 -11.15 -4.28
N ALA A 421 18.44 -10.27 -3.86
CA ALA A 421 18.57 -9.47 -2.65
C ALA A 421 18.63 -10.33 -1.38
N LEU A 422 17.78 -11.36 -1.29
CA LEU A 422 17.79 -12.31 -0.16
C LEU A 422 19.10 -13.12 -0.09
N LYS A 423 19.57 -13.65 -1.22
CA LYS A 423 20.85 -14.38 -1.29
C LYS A 423 22.04 -13.52 -0.89
N GLN A 424 22.05 -12.25 -1.31
CA GLN A 424 23.11 -11.31 -0.93
C GLN A 424 23.10 -11.02 0.57
N HIS A 425 21.93 -10.91 1.19
CA HIS A 425 21.79 -10.77 2.64
C HIS A 425 22.31 -12.01 3.41
N GLU A 426 21.98 -13.21 2.96
CA GLU A 426 22.48 -14.46 3.55
C GLU A 426 24.00 -14.61 3.44
N MET A 427 24.60 -14.22 2.31
CA MET A 427 26.07 -14.25 2.17
C MET A 427 26.77 -13.22 3.05
N GLY A 428 26.20 -12.01 3.20
CA GLY A 428 26.75 -10.98 4.07
C GLY A 428 26.73 -11.35 5.55
N THR A 429 25.67 -12.03 5.99
CA THR A 429 25.56 -12.53 7.38
C THR A 429 26.54 -13.66 7.69
N ARG A 430 26.76 -14.60 6.76
CA ARG A 430 27.76 -15.69 6.92
C ARG A 430 29.21 -15.20 6.96
N LEU A 431 29.54 -14.12 6.25
CA LEU A 431 30.89 -13.54 6.28
C LEU A 431 31.16 -12.71 7.55
N GLN A 432 30.10 -12.34 8.29
CA GLN A 432 30.18 -11.63 9.57
C GLN A 432 30.16 -12.55 10.79
N GLU A 433 29.90 -13.85 10.65
CA GLU A 433 30.23 -14.84 11.69
C GLU A 433 31.76 -14.93 11.78
N PRO A 434 32.41 -14.38 12.81
CA PRO A 434 33.85 -14.37 12.84
C PRO A 434 34.33 -15.76 13.28
N LEU A 435 35.38 -16.22 12.61
CA LEU A 435 36.67 -16.75 13.10
C LEU A 435 37.01 -16.74 14.62
N PHE A 436 36.08 -16.50 15.54
CA PHE A 436 36.24 -16.58 17.01
C PHE A 436 36.05 -17.98 17.59
N SER A 437 35.75 -19.00 16.79
CA SER A 437 35.75 -20.39 17.27
C SER A 437 37.15 -21.03 17.34
N GLY A 438 38.22 -20.28 17.04
CA GLY A 438 39.59 -20.80 16.94
C GLY A 438 40.57 -20.41 18.04
N VAL A 439 40.20 -19.58 19.04
CA VAL A 439 41.13 -19.15 20.11
C VAL A 439 40.59 -19.53 21.48
N GLU A 440 40.43 -20.83 21.72
CA GLU A 440 40.29 -21.35 23.09
C GLU A 440 40.90 -22.75 23.16
N LYS A 441 42.24 -22.82 23.19
CA LYS A 441 42.99 -23.99 23.66
C LYS A 441 44.46 -23.67 23.95
N THR A 442 44.70 -22.77 24.90
CA THR A 442 45.92 -22.80 25.73
C THR A 442 45.69 -21.96 26.99
N ARG A 443 45.24 -22.62 28.07
CA ARG A 443 45.76 -22.40 29.41
C ARG A 443 45.53 -23.62 30.27
#